data_AF-A0A653L0N9-F1
#
_entry.id   AF-A0A653L0N9-F1
#
_cell.length_a   1.000
_cell.length_b   1.000
_cell.length_c   1.000
_cell.angle_alpha   90.00
_cell.angle_beta   90.00
_cell.angle_gamma   90.00
#
_symmetry.space_group_name_H-M   'P 1'
#
loop_
_entity.id
_entity.type
_entity.pdbx_description
1 polymer ?
#
loop_
_entity_poly.entity_id
_entity_poly.type
_entity_poly.pdbx_seq_one_letter_code
_entity_poly.pdbx_strand_id
1 'polypeptide(L)' 'MDLETMNDSYECYEKDNFVQTCHCGALFKVIVSGQIGHEELEEYYCPECNQEYIIRASNTPFTKLITSRTDGK' A
#
# COMPACT_ATOMS: atom_id res chain seq x y z
N MET A 1 -37.44 13.52 -11.44
CA MET A 1 -36.61 12.81 -10.46
C MET A 1 -35.24 12.75 -11.08
N ASP A 2 -34.42 13.72 -10.70
CA ASP A 2 -33.06 13.87 -11.21
C ASP A 2 -32.19 12.77 -10.61
N LEU A 3 -31.63 11.92 -11.47
CA LEU A 3 -30.40 11.19 -11.17
C LEU A 3 -29.36 11.67 -12.17
N GLU A 4 -28.96 12.93 -12.02
CA GLU A 4 -27.71 13.42 -12.59
C GLU A 4 -26.57 12.57 -12.03
N THR A 5 -25.67 12.15 -12.92
CA THR A 5 -24.35 11.56 -12.64
C THR A 5 -24.31 10.14 -12.03
N MET A 6 -24.51 9.13 -12.88
CA MET A 6 -23.63 7.96 -12.83
C MET A 6 -22.22 8.39 -13.27
N ASN A 7 -21.54 9.12 -12.39
CA ASN A 7 -20.09 9.18 -12.46
C ASN A 7 -19.61 7.82 -11.95
N ASP A 8 -19.46 6.87 -12.87
CA ASP A 8 -18.71 5.63 -12.66
C ASP A 8 -17.20 5.95 -12.65
N SER A 9 -16.84 7.01 -11.93
CA SER A 9 -15.47 7.30 -11.59
C SER A 9 -15.07 6.26 -10.57
N TYR A 10 -14.27 5.29 -11.00
CA TYR A 10 -13.50 4.40 -10.15
C TYR A 10 -12.59 5.24 -9.25
N GLU A 11 -13.16 5.86 -8.21
CA GLU A 11 -12.43 6.70 -7.27
C GLU A 11 -11.51 5.80 -6.46
N CYS A 12 -10.21 5.91 -6.74
CA CYS A 12 -9.19 5.37 -5.86
C CYS A 12 -9.13 6.22 -4.58
N TYR A 13 -9.20 5.58 -3.42
CA TYR A 13 -9.09 6.21 -2.11
C TYR A 13 -7.92 5.62 -1.31
N GLU A 14 -7.43 6.34 -0.31
CA GLU A 14 -6.48 5.79 0.66
C GLU A 14 -7.24 4.85 1.60
N LYS A 15 -7.01 3.53 1.45
CA LYS A 15 -7.66 2.50 2.25
C LYS A 15 -7.01 2.37 3.63
N ASP A 16 -5.68 2.38 3.65
CA ASP A 16 -4.91 2.24 4.87
C ASP A 16 -3.55 2.94 4.75
N ASN A 17 -2.99 3.30 5.89
CA ASN A 17 -1.76 4.05 5.99
C ASN A 17 -1.06 3.73 7.32
N PHE A 18 0.03 2.99 7.24
CA PHE A 18 0.73 2.49 8.42
C PHE A 18 2.25 2.43 8.21
N VAL A 19 2.96 2.18 9.30
CA VAL A 19 4.41 1.95 9.30
C VAL A 19 4.67 0.44 9.41
N GLN A 20 5.40 -0.11 8.45
CA GLN A 20 5.87 -1.49 8.46
C GLN A 20 7.30 -1.55 8.98
N THR A 21 7.54 -2.50 9.89
CA THR A 21 8.90 -2.86 10.34
C THR A 21 9.37 -4.08 9.55
N CYS A 22 10.53 -3.99 8.91
CA CYS A 22 11.16 -5.11 8.22
C CYS A 22 12.09 -5.90 9.15
N HIS A 23 12.31 -7.18 8.83
CA HIS A 23 13.31 -8.01 9.50
C HIS A 23 14.75 -7.49 9.32
N CYS A 24 15.04 -6.72 8.27
CA CYS A 24 16.33 -6.03 8.14
C CYS A 24 16.47 -4.83 9.10
N GLY A 25 15.43 -4.50 9.87
CA GLY A 25 15.40 -3.37 10.80
C GLY A 25 14.96 -2.04 10.19
N ALA A 26 14.73 -1.98 8.87
CA ALA A 26 14.19 -0.79 8.23
C ALA A 26 12.74 -0.52 8.67
N LEU A 27 12.39 0.76 8.84
CA LEU A 27 10.99 1.20 8.97
C LEU A 27 10.60 1.93 7.69
N PHE A 28 9.42 1.62 7.17
CA PHE A 28 8.91 2.27 5.98
C PHE A 28 7.40 2.49 6.08
N LYS A 29 6.93 3.59 5.50
CA LYS A 29 5.52 3.92 5.37
C LYS A 29 4.94 3.08 4.24
N VAL A 30 3.76 2.51 4.46
CA VAL A 30 2.96 1.79 3.45
C VAL A 30 1.64 2.55 3.29
N ILE A 31 1.34 2.96 2.06
CA ILE A 31 0.07 3.60 1.70
C ILE A 31 -0.67 2.64 0.77
N VAL A 32 -1.83 2.19 1.23
CA VAL A 32 -2.65 1.21 0.53
C VAL A 32 -3.78 1.94 -0.18
N SER A 33 -3.88 1.73 -1.49
CA SER A 33 -4.96 2.27 -2.29
C SER A 33 -6.11 1.27 -2.38
N GLY A 34 -7.34 1.76 -2.19
CA GLY A 34 -8.58 1.02 -2.39
C GLY A 34 -9.37 1.57 -3.57
N GLN A 35 -10.18 0.71 -4.19
CA GLN A 35 -11.15 1.03 -5.23
C GLN A 35 -12.44 0.28 -4.90
N ILE A 36 -13.58 0.96 -4.98
CA ILE A 36 -14.88 0.38 -4.65
C ILE A 36 -15.12 -0.86 -5.51
N GLY A 37 -15.40 -1.99 -4.88
CA GLY A 37 -15.65 -3.27 -5.56
C GLY A 37 -14.40 -4.12 -5.86
N HIS A 38 -13.19 -3.67 -5.51
CA HIS A 38 -11.94 -4.39 -5.75
C HIS A 38 -11.15 -4.63 -4.46
N GLU A 39 -10.91 -5.88 -4.09
CA GLU A 39 -10.11 -6.28 -2.92
C GLU A 39 -9.21 -7.50 -3.20
N GLU A 40 -8.31 -7.32 -4.16
CA GLU A 40 -7.36 -8.35 -4.57
C GLU A 40 -6.20 -8.47 -3.56
N LEU A 41 -5.35 -9.48 -3.75
CA LEU A 41 -4.09 -9.60 -3.01
C LEU A 41 -3.00 -8.91 -3.83
N GLU A 42 -2.33 -7.96 -3.20
CA GLU A 42 -1.24 -7.20 -3.80
C GLU A 42 0.03 -7.40 -2.98
N GLU A 43 1.15 -7.42 -3.69
CA GLU A 43 2.48 -7.53 -3.12
C GLU A 43 3.09 -6.13 -2.95
N TYR A 44 3.89 -5.96 -1.90
CA TYR A 44 4.76 -4.80 -1.76
C TYR A 44 6.06 -5.21 -1.08
N TYR A 45 7.10 -4.40 -1.26
CA TYR A 45 8.45 -4.79 -0.87
C TYR A 45 9.07 -3.78 0.09
N CYS A 46 9.89 -4.30 1.01
CA CYS A 46 10.80 -3.47 1.80
C CYS A 46 11.77 -2.74 0.86
N PRO A 47 11.88 -1.40 0.92
CA PRO A 47 12.76 -0.62 0.03
C PRO A 47 14.26 -0.94 0.13
N GLU A 48 14.69 -1.62 1.19
CA GLU A 48 16.11 -1.85 1.51
C GLU A 48 16.59 -3.27 1.22
N CYS A 49 15.73 -4.27 1.44
CA CYS A 49 16.12 -5.68 1.31
C CYS A 49 15.20 -6.48 0.38
N ASN A 50 14.22 -5.84 -0.25
CA ASN A 50 13.23 -6.44 -1.14
C ASN A 50 12.45 -7.62 -0.53
N GLN A 51 12.32 -7.64 0.80
CA GLN A 51 11.42 -8.59 1.46
C GLN A 51 9.99 -8.31 0.99
N GLU A 52 9.34 -9.34 0.46
CA GLU A 52 7.95 -9.29 0.01
C GLU A 52 6.98 -9.39 1.18
N TYR A 53 5.88 -8.66 1.05
CA TYR A 53 4.72 -8.64 1.93
C TYR A 53 3.45 -8.65 1.07
N ILE A 54 2.37 -9.22 1.60
CA ILE A 54 1.09 -9.34 0.90
C ILE A 54 0.01 -8.62 1.70
N ILE A 55 -0.85 -7.86 1.03
CA ILE A 55 -1.99 -7.17 1.64
C ILE A 55 -3.20 -7.17 0.71
N ARG A 56 -4.40 -6.98 1.30
CA ARG A 56 -5.63 -6.77 0.54
C ARG A 56 -5.74 -5.32 0.07
N ALA A 57 -5.47 -5.10 -1.20
CA ALA A 57 -5.52 -3.78 -1.83
C ALA A 57 -6.17 -3.87 -3.21
N SER A 58 -6.37 -2.72 -3.86
CA SER A 58 -6.84 -2.69 -5.24
C SER A 58 -5.70 -2.43 -6.23
N ASN A 59 -4.55 -1.95 -5.74
CA ASN A 59 -3.33 -1.72 -6.50
C ASN A 59 -2.12 -1.95 -5.57
N THR A 60 -0.96 -2.18 -6.17
CA THR A 60 0.33 -2.30 -5.48
C THR A 60 0.54 -1.12 -4.49
N PRO A 61 0.70 -1.38 -3.19
CA PRO A 61 0.91 -0.33 -2.19
C PRO A 61 2.16 0.51 -2.47
N PHE A 62 2.06 1.81 -2.18
CA PHE A 62 3.22 2.69 -2.23
C PHE A 62 4.04 2.58 -0.94
N THR A 63 5.35 2.37 -1.08
CA THR A 63 6.27 2.31 0.06
C THR A 63 7.24 3.48 0.08
N LYS A 64 7.51 4.03 1.27
CA LYS A 64 8.49 5.09 1.47
C LYS A 64 9.34 4.80 2.69
N LEU A 65 10.66 4.70 2.49
CA LEU A 65 11.61 4.51 3.57
C LEU A 65 11.53 5.64 4.60
N ILE A 66 11.50 5.28 5.88
CA ILE A 66 11.55 6.21 7.02
C ILE A 66 12.94 6.12 7.68
N THR A 67 13.37 4.90 8.01
CA THR A 67 14.71 4.61 8.54
C THR A 67 15.32 3.43 7.80
N SER A 68 16.60 3.56 7.49
CA SER A 68 17.42 2.52 6.86
C SER A 68 17.49 1.24 7.70
N ARG A 69 17.90 0.15 7.04
CA ARG A 69 18.14 -1.14 7.69
C ARG A 69 19.17 -1.05 8.84
N THR A 70 19.03 -1.93 9.82
CA THR A 70 19.92 -2.01 11.00
C THR A 70 20.58 -3.39 11.18
N ASP A 71 20.40 -4.30 10.23
CA ASP A 71 20.94 -5.66 10.25
C ASP A 71 22.42 -5.77 9.80
N GLY A 72 23.08 -4.64 9.53
CA GLY A 72 24.52 -4.57 9.27
C GLY A 72 24.95 -5.00 7.86
N LYS A 73 24.03 -5.10 6.91
CA LYS A 73 24.28 -5.34 5.48
C LYS A 73 24.31 -4.05 4.67
#